data_AF-A0A7C9EPI6-F1
#
_entry.id   AF-A0A7C9EPI6-F1
#
_cell.length_a   1.000
_cell.length_b   1.000
_cell.length_c   1.000
_cell.angle_alpha   90.00
_cell.angle_beta   90.00
_cell.angle_gamma   90.00
#
_symmetry.space_group_name_H-M   'P 1'
#
loop_
_entity.id
_entity.type
_entity.pdbx_description
1 polymer ?
#
loop_
_entity_poly.entity_id
_entity_poly.type
_entity_poly.pdbx_seq_one_letter_code
_entity_poly.pdbx_strand_id
1 'polypeptide(L)'
;KQACEEKYYECKRLGSCGTKNGLIDYAANVERKDNFISLSDIERQMYMRVAPPPDILVRTSGESRLSNFLLWQSGSSLLYSPSVLWPEIGLCHLVWSILNFQRN
;
A
#
# COMPACT_ATOMS: atom_id res chain seq x y z
N LYS A 1 3.69 5.13 -13.12
CA LYS A 1 3.34 5.97 -11.95
C LYS A 1 1.89 6.42 -11.99
N GLN A 2 1.45 7.17 -13.01
CA GLN A 2 0.05 7.66 -13.15
C GLN A 2 -1.04 6.58 -13.02
N ALA A 3 -0.91 5.42 -13.69
CA ALA A 3 -1.95 4.39 -13.66
C ALA A 3 -2.16 3.71 -12.28
N CYS A 4 -1.17 3.73 -11.38
CA CYS A 4 -1.32 3.18 -10.02
C CYS A 4 -1.87 4.20 -9.03
N GLU A 5 -1.45 5.47 -9.16
CA GLU A 5 -2.01 6.57 -8.38
C GLU A 5 -3.50 6.78 -8.71
N GLU A 6 -3.87 6.70 -9.99
CA GLU A 6 -5.26 6.76 -10.43
C GLU A 6 -6.12 5.69 -9.76
N LYS A 7 -5.63 4.43 -9.68
CA LYS A 7 -6.35 3.34 -9.00
C LYS A 7 -6.49 3.53 -7.49
N TYR A 8 -5.46 4.08 -6.83
CA TYR A 8 -5.51 4.38 -5.39
C TYR A 8 -6.55 5.47 -5.09
N TYR A 9 -6.57 6.56 -5.87
CA TYR A 9 -7.56 7.62 -5.72
C TYR A 9 -8.96 7.20 -6.19
N GLU A 10 -9.09 6.29 -7.15
CA GLU A 10 -10.35 5.70 -7.58
C GLU A 10 -10.97 4.82 -6.48
N CYS A 11 -10.20 3.94 -5.83
CA CYS A 11 -10.66 3.19 -4.66
C CYS A 11 -11.04 4.09 -3.49
N LYS A 12 -10.28 5.16 -3.23
CA LYS A 12 -10.59 6.13 -2.17
C LYS A 12 -11.87 6.93 -2.47
N ARG A 13 -12.14 7.27 -3.74
CA ARG A 13 -13.40 7.90 -4.18
C ARG A 13 -14.59 6.95 -4.09
N LEU A 14 -14.41 5.68 -4.47
CA LEU A 14 -15.44 4.64 -4.38
C LEU A 14 -15.78 4.27 -2.93
N GLY A 15 -14.85 4.42 -1.99
CA GLY A 15 -15.12 4.27 -0.56
C GLY A 15 -15.97 5.39 0.06
N SER A 16 -16.09 6.55 -0.62
CA SER A 16 -16.85 7.72 -0.14
C SER A 16 -18.24 7.84 -0.76
N CYS A 17 -18.53 7.12 -1.83
CA CYS A 17 -19.83 7.13 -2.48
C CYS A 17 -20.26 5.68 -2.66
N GLY A 18 -21.27 5.23 -1.91
CA GLY A 18 -21.88 3.91 -2.03
C GLY A 18 -22.63 3.69 -3.35
N THR A 19 -22.09 4.19 -4.47
CA THR A 19 -22.65 4.05 -5.80
C THR A 19 -22.28 2.67 -6.33
N LYS A 20 -23.19 1.73 -6.04
CA LYS A 20 -23.37 0.52 -6.83
C LYS A 20 -23.81 0.98 -8.21
N ASN A 21 -22.92 1.13 -9.19
CA ASN A 21 -23.34 1.17 -10.59
C ASN A 21 -22.18 0.70 -11.46
N GLY A 22 -22.34 -0.48 -12.04
CA GLY A 22 -21.35 -1.00 -12.98
C GLY A 22 -21.41 -2.49 -13.31
N LEU A 23 -22.42 -3.25 -12.88
CA LEU A 23 -22.70 -4.57 -13.49
C LEU A 23 -24.21 -4.77 -13.61
N ILE A 24 -24.61 -4.94 -14.86
CA ILE A 24 -25.94 -5.10 -15.42
C ILE A 24 -26.62 -6.36 -14.85
N ASP A 25 -27.75 -6.17 -14.19
CA ASP A 25 -29.08 -6.67 -14.60
C ASP A 25 -29.21 -8.11 -15.17
N TYR A 26 -28.52 -9.11 -14.61
CA TYR A 26 -28.75 -10.52 -14.96
C TYR A 26 -28.93 -11.44 -13.74
N ALA A 27 -29.54 -10.92 -12.67
CA ALA A 27 -29.88 -11.72 -11.50
C ALA A 27 -31.20 -11.27 -10.87
N ALA A 28 -32.24 -11.15 -11.69
CA ALA A 28 -33.59 -11.31 -11.16
C ALA A 28 -33.69 -12.74 -10.59
N ASN A 29 -33.80 -12.85 -9.25
CA ASN A 29 -34.05 -14.06 -8.46
C ASN A 29 -32.86 -14.90 -8.00
N VAL A 30 -31.91 -14.30 -7.27
CA VAL A 30 -31.20 -15.04 -6.21
C VAL A 30 -31.00 -14.11 -5.00
N GLU A 31 -31.87 -14.23 -3.98
CA GLU A 31 -31.57 -13.73 -2.64
C GLU A 31 -30.47 -14.59 -2.02
N ARG A 32 -29.24 -14.45 -2.50
CA ARG A 32 -28.07 -14.80 -1.71
C ARG A 32 -27.55 -13.50 -1.14
N LYS A 33 -27.59 -13.43 0.19
CA LYS A 33 -26.82 -12.47 0.97
C LYS A 33 -25.36 -12.89 0.85
N ASP A 34 -24.79 -12.77 -0.34
CA ASP A 34 -23.39 -13.03 -0.58
C ASP A 34 -22.64 -11.98 0.24
N ASN A 35 -21.90 -12.45 1.25
CA ASN A 35 -21.02 -11.61 2.05
C ASN A 35 -19.88 -11.14 1.14
N PHE A 36 -20.14 -10.08 0.38
CA PHE A 36 -19.19 -9.46 -0.52
C PHE A 36 -18.10 -8.78 0.32
N ILE A 37 -16.90 -9.33 0.29
CA ILE A 37 -15.72 -8.75 0.95
C ILE A 37 -15.02 -7.85 -0.08
N SER A 38 -14.93 -6.56 0.22
CA SER A 38 -14.19 -5.60 -0.59
C SER A 38 -12.73 -5.48 -0.14
N LEU A 39 -11.85 -4.94 -1.00
CA LEU A 39 -10.46 -4.64 -0.63
C LEU A 39 -10.39 -3.67 0.56
N SER A 40 -11.33 -2.72 0.63
CA SER A 40 -11.42 -1.74 1.73
C SER A 40 -11.74 -2.38 3.08
N ASP A 41 -12.42 -3.54 3.09
CA ASP A 41 -12.68 -4.29 4.33
C ASP A 41 -11.40 -4.92 4.86
N ILE A 42 -10.52 -5.40 3.98
CA ILE A 42 -9.21 -5.94 4.36
C ILE A 42 -8.32 -4.84 4.93
N GLU A 43 -8.19 -3.70 4.23
CA GLU A 43 -7.39 -2.55 4.68
C GLU A 43 -7.84 -2.04 6.04
N ARG A 44 -9.16 -2.02 6.23
CA ARG A 44 -9.76 -1.77 7.53
C ARG A 44 -9.21 -2.80 8.54
N GLN A 45 -9.37 -4.10 8.35
CA GLN A 45 -8.98 -5.05 9.39
C GLN A 45 -7.45 -5.19 9.65
N MET A 46 -6.58 -4.45 8.95
CA MET A 46 -5.13 -4.46 9.23
C MET A 46 -4.73 -3.62 10.44
N TYR A 47 -3.69 -4.05 11.15
CA TYR A 47 -3.09 -3.31 12.26
C TYR A 47 -2.66 -1.89 11.88
N MET A 48 -2.18 -1.70 10.64
CA MET A 48 -1.74 -0.39 10.15
C MET A 48 -2.88 0.54 9.70
N ARG A 49 -4.17 0.22 9.90
CA ARG A 49 -5.29 1.12 9.49
C ARG A 49 -5.14 2.54 10.06
N VAL A 50 -4.55 2.67 11.24
CA VAL A 50 -4.39 3.95 11.95
C VAL A 50 -3.31 4.86 11.33
N ALA A 51 -2.45 4.32 10.46
CA ALA A 51 -1.35 5.03 9.85
C ALA A 51 -1.46 4.97 8.31
N PRO A 52 -0.98 6.00 7.60
CA PRO A 52 -0.88 5.92 6.15
C PRO A 52 0.11 4.81 5.72
N PRO A 53 -0.02 4.27 4.50
CA PRO A 53 0.99 3.39 3.92
C PRO A 53 2.36 4.09 3.88
N PRO A 54 3.47 3.36 4.09
CA PRO A 54 4.80 3.94 4.06
C PRO A 54 5.21 4.35 2.65
N ASP A 55 5.86 5.50 2.50
CA ASP A 55 6.43 5.94 1.23
C ASP A 55 7.81 5.31 0.96
N ILE A 56 8.61 5.14 2.01
CA ILE A 56 9.98 4.60 1.96
C ILE A 56 10.09 3.43 2.92
N LEU A 57 10.61 2.32 2.45
CA LEU A 57 10.99 1.18 3.28
C LEU A 57 12.50 1.09 3.35
N VAL A 58 13.07 1.23 4.56
CA VAL A 58 14.52 1.15 4.76
C VAL A 58 14.89 -0.23 5.29
N ARG A 59 15.85 -0.89 4.63
CA ARG A 59 16.40 -2.19 5.07
C ARG A 59 17.92 -2.17 5.09
N THR A 60 18.51 -2.38 6.25
CA THR A 60 19.98 -2.42 6.41
C THR A 60 20.57 -3.77 6.04
N SER A 61 21.90 -3.84 6.07
CA SER A 61 22.72 -5.04 5.84
C SER A 61 22.83 -5.49 4.37
N GLY A 62 22.50 -4.62 3.41
CA GLY A 62 22.70 -4.87 1.97
C GLY A 62 21.74 -5.87 1.34
N GLU A 63 20.66 -6.22 2.03
CA GLU A 63 19.75 -7.29 1.62
C GLU A 63 18.53 -6.74 0.88
N SER A 64 18.41 -7.03 -0.42
CA SER A 64 17.29 -6.57 -1.26
C SER A 64 16.04 -7.46 -1.15
N ARG A 65 15.48 -7.60 0.05
CA ARG A 65 14.27 -8.41 0.31
C ARG A 65 13.35 -7.75 1.33
N LEU A 66 12.05 -8.01 1.26
CA LEU A 66 11.09 -7.49 2.25
C LEU A 66 11.05 -8.33 3.53
N SER A 67 11.38 -9.63 3.46
CA SER A 67 11.25 -10.56 4.60
C SER A 67 9.87 -10.56 5.26
N ASN A 68 8.81 -10.52 4.44
CA ASN A 68 7.41 -10.51 4.91
C ASN A 68 7.04 -9.31 5.79
N PHE A 69 7.77 -8.20 5.66
CA PHE A 69 7.47 -6.95 6.37
C PHE A 69 6.60 -6.04 5.51
N LEU A 70 5.41 -5.70 6.02
CA LEU A 70 4.46 -4.73 5.43
C LEU A 70 4.08 -4.98 3.96
N LEU A 71 3.96 -6.23 3.53
CA LEU A 71 3.74 -6.56 2.10
C LEU A 71 2.56 -5.83 1.45
N TRP A 72 1.43 -5.72 2.15
CA TRP A 72 0.26 -5.03 1.64
C TRP A 72 0.48 -3.51 1.57
N GLN A 73 1.01 -2.94 2.67
CA GLN A 73 1.22 -1.51 2.79
C GLN A 73 2.37 -1.02 1.91
N SER A 74 3.36 -1.88 1.63
CA SER A 74 4.55 -1.52 0.88
C SER A 74 4.40 -1.62 -0.64
N GLY A 75 3.19 -1.85 -1.15
CA GLY A 75 2.94 -2.07 -2.57
C GLY A 75 3.37 -0.91 -3.47
N SER A 76 3.46 0.30 -2.94
CA SER A 76 3.92 1.51 -3.65
C SER A 76 5.13 2.19 -3.01
N SER A 77 5.78 1.55 -2.04
CA SER A 77 6.91 2.13 -1.33
C SER A 77 8.22 1.99 -2.11
N LEU A 78 9.10 2.98 -1.98
CA LEU A 78 10.49 2.87 -2.42
C LEU A 78 11.28 2.01 -1.42
N LEU A 79 11.87 0.91 -1.89
CA LEU A 79 12.79 0.11 -1.09
C LEU A 79 14.21 0.69 -1.14
N TYR A 80 14.69 1.21 -0.02
CA TYR A 80 16.06 1.68 0.16
C TYR A 80 16.86 0.69 1.02
N SER A 81 17.88 0.06 0.42
CA SER A 81 18.64 -1.00 1.09
C SER A 81 20.16 -0.73 1.11
N PRO A 82 20.67 0.09 2.04
CA PRO A 82 22.11 0.33 2.16
C PRO A 82 22.85 -0.93 2.64
N SER A 83 24.12 -1.05 2.25
CA SER A 83 25.03 -2.12 2.72
C SER A 83 25.40 -2.02 4.20
N VAL A 84 25.15 -0.87 4.82
CA VAL A 84 25.47 -0.57 6.21
C VAL A 84 24.62 -1.41 7.16
N LEU A 85 25.22 -1.89 8.25
CA LEU A 85 24.55 -2.69 9.27
C LEU A 85 23.60 -1.82 10.12
N TRP A 86 22.61 -2.46 10.76
CA TRP A 86 21.63 -1.73 11.59
C TRP A 86 22.25 -0.83 12.67
N PRO A 87 23.25 -1.26 13.46
CA PRO A 87 23.84 -0.41 14.50
C PRO A 87 24.62 0.80 13.95
N GLU A 88 24.99 0.76 12.68
CA GLU A 88 25.82 1.78 12.01
C GLU A 88 24.97 2.76 11.19
N ILE A 89 23.64 2.56 11.14
CA ILE A 89 22.76 3.48 10.45
C ILE A 89 22.77 4.84 11.17
N GLY A 90 22.78 5.92 10.39
CA GLY A 90 22.94 7.27 10.89
C GLY A 90 22.19 8.27 10.02
N LEU A 91 22.21 9.53 10.42
CA LEU A 91 21.43 10.60 9.77
C LEU A 91 21.74 10.72 8.27
N CYS A 92 22.99 10.56 7.85
CA CYS A 92 23.38 10.62 6.44
C CYS A 92 22.64 9.59 5.57
N HIS A 93 22.45 8.37 6.09
CA HIS A 93 21.72 7.30 5.39
C HIS A 93 20.23 7.61 5.25
N LEU A 94 19.64 8.24 6.27
CA LEU A 94 18.25 8.71 6.25
C LEU A 94 18.07 9.86 5.26
N VAL A 95 18.97 10.86 5.27
CA VAL A 95 18.91 11.98 4.31
C VAL A 95 19.04 11.45 2.89
N TRP A 96 19.93 10.48 2.66
CA TRP A 96 20.09 9.87 1.35
C TRP A 96 18.84 9.10 0.90
N SER A 97 18.17 8.39 1.82
CA SER A 97 16.94 7.67 1.49
C SER A 97 15.82 8.64 1.07
N ILE A 98 15.70 9.78 1.75
CA ILE A 98 14.73 10.84 1.43
C ILE A 98 15.05 11.48 0.08
N LEU A 99 16.31 11.85 -0.17
CA LEU A 99 16.73 12.42 -1.46
C LEU A 99 16.47 11.46 -2.63
N ASN A 100 16.73 10.17 -2.43
CA ASN A 100 16.46 9.16 -3.43
C ASN A 100 14.96 9.01 -3.70
N PHE A 101 14.12 9.12 -2.66
CA PHE A 101 12.67 9.16 -2.82
C PHE A 101 12.21 10.38 -3.61
N GLN A 102 12.69 11.58 -3.27
CA GLN A 102 12.32 12.82 -3.98
C GLN A 102 12.76 12.84 -5.44
N ARG A 103 13.84 12.13 -5.78
CA ARG A 103 14.35 12.04 -7.15
C ARG A 103 13.52 11.11 -8.04
N ASN A 104 12.93 10.06 -7.47
CA ASN A 104 12.17 9.07 -8.20
C ASN A 104 10.76 9.56 -8.44
#